data_AF-A0A841N2M0-F1
#
_entry.id   AF-A0A841N2M0-F1
#
_cell.length_a   1.000
_cell.length_b   1.000
_cell.length_c   1.000
_cell.angle_alpha   90.00
_cell.angle_beta   90.00
_cell.angle_gamma   90.00
#
_symmetry.space_group_name_H-M   'P 1'
#
loop_
_entity.id
_entity.type
_entity.pdbx_description
1 polymer ?
#
loop_
_entity_poly.entity_id
_entity_poly.type
_entity_poly.pdbx_seq_one_letter_code
_entity_poly.pdbx_strand_id
1 'polypeptide(L)'
;MKVQLLVFFLVIGSLFSAQPIITKWNTNINFDNSKAIVIPTEGTYNYTYQGITNPSLTGSGTGTSGNTTIVFPAIGQYTVTITPTSPFKFYFNGVSVNNAKKLLDIVQWGNATWKPDLSDSFHGCQNMVISATDTPNFSNVTSMYLMFFACKSLVNVPSMTTWDTGNVTDMSYMFYNASNFNQNIASWNTSNVTNMNSMFYYATNFNQNIGSWNTGNVTDMSKMFQHAQSFNGNIGTWNTSNVIDMSYMFADAIAFNKYIGNWNTGNVTSMNEMFYGTQDFNQNIGNWNTSNVTSMGAMFQYALSFNQNIGNWNTSNVISLTGMFYQAPSFNQNLGNWVLNPAVNLGSIFSGSALNCENYSKTLKGWATNPATPNGKNMGDVTSSYGAEALQYRNILVNTKNWTISTDTYDPSCMASLATGDITATKNLVKLYPNPTTEKISINSAKKIKSIILLNSANQILAKPQQTEISLSKYPSGVYFVTCYFEDGTFNTHKVIKK
;
A
#
# COMPACT_ATOMS: atom_id res chain seq x y z
N MET A 1 67.89 -36.82 -21.69
CA MET A 1 67.19 -36.28 -22.88
C MET A 1 65.80 -35.85 -22.43
N LYS A 2 65.60 -34.56 -22.12
CA LYS A 2 64.30 -34.03 -21.67
C LYS A 2 63.50 -33.65 -22.92
N VAL A 3 62.39 -34.36 -23.16
CA VAL A 3 61.45 -34.05 -24.25
C VAL A 3 60.51 -32.95 -23.74
N GLN A 4 60.63 -31.75 -24.30
CA GLN A 4 59.65 -30.68 -24.09
C GLN A 4 58.41 -30.99 -24.92
N LEU A 5 57.28 -31.19 -24.24
CA LEU A 5 55.97 -31.32 -24.85
C LEU A 5 55.45 -29.90 -25.14
N LEU A 6 55.52 -29.47 -26.40
CA LEU A 6 54.97 -28.19 -26.85
C LEU A 6 53.45 -28.38 -27.05
N VAL A 7 52.64 -27.87 -26.12
CA VAL A 7 51.18 -27.84 -26.24
C VAL A 7 50.81 -26.62 -27.08
N PHE A 8 50.38 -26.83 -28.32
CA PHE A 8 49.77 -25.79 -29.15
C PHE A 8 48.34 -25.52 -28.65
N PHE A 9 48.12 -24.38 -28.01
CA PHE A 9 46.77 -23.82 -27.83
C PHE A 9 46.32 -23.24 -29.17
N LEU A 10 45.44 -23.96 -29.87
CA LEU A 10 44.69 -23.42 -30.99
C LEU A 10 43.61 -22.49 -30.43
N VAL A 11 43.93 -21.20 -30.26
CA VAL A 11 42.93 -20.17 -29.99
C VAL A 11 42.15 -19.95 -31.29
N ILE A 12 41.04 -20.66 -31.45
CA ILE A 12 40.03 -20.29 -32.44
C ILE A 12 39.36 -19.03 -31.89
N GLY A 13 39.91 -17.87 -32.26
CA GLY A 13 39.21 -16.61 -32.12
C GLY A 13 38.00 -16.63 -33.05
N SER A 14 36.86 -17.10 -32.55
CA SER A 14 35.59 -16.83 -33.22
C SER A 14 35.36 -15.32 -33.17
N LEU A 15 35.63 -14.65 -34.29
CA LEU A 15 35.08 -13.32 -34.56
C LEU A 15 33.56 -13.48 -34.52
N PHE A 16 32.95 -13.28 -33.34
CA PHE A 16 31.51 -13.18 -33.24
C PHE A 16 31.11 -11.95 -34.05
N SER A 17 30.51 -12.18 -35.22
CA SER A 17 29.87 -11.10 -35.98
C SER A 17 28.84 -10.42 -35.10
N ALA A 18 28.72 -9.09 -35.20
CA ALA A 18 27.71 -8.35 -34.46
C ALA A 18 26.30 -8.88 -34.82
N GLN A 19 25.61 -9.43 -33.83
CA GLN A 19 24.22 -9.83 -33.95
C GLN A 19 23.37 -8.55 -33.85
N PRO A 20 22.60 -8.20 -34.90
CA PRO A 20 21.87 -6.94 -34.93
C PRO A 20 20.67 -6.96 -33.99
N ILE A 21 20.19 -5.77 -33.64
CA ILE A 21 18.87 -5.58 -33.05
C ILE A 21 17.84 -5.72 -34.19
N ILE A 22 16.80 -6.53 -34.01
CA ILE A 22 15.73 -6.71 -35.00
C ILE A 22 14.42 -6.19 -34.42
N THR A 23 13.78 -5.28 -35.15
CA THR A 23 12.54 -4.63 -34.73
C THR A 23 11.48 -4.74 -35.82
N LYS A 24 10.19 -4.71 -35.45
CA LYS A 24 9.09 -4.52 -36.40
C LYS A 24 8.43 -3.18 -36.20
N TRP A 25 8.08 -2.55 -37.31
CA TRP A 25 7.45 -1.24 -37.35
C TRP A 25 6.22 -1.25 -38.24
N ASN A 26 5.24 -0.40 -37.96
CA ASN A 26 4.13 -0.10 -38.87
C ASN A 26 4.07 1.39 -39.15
N THR A 27 4.19 1.76 -40.42
CA THR A 27 4.26 3.16 -40.82
C THR A 27 2.93 3.90 -40.63
N ASN A 28 1.80 3.18 -40.47
CA ASN A 28 0.44 3.73 -40.46
C ASN A 28 -0.40 3.28 -39.24
N ILE A 29 0.16 3.40 -38.03
CA ILE A 29 -0.52 2.98 -36.78
C ILE A 29 -1.57 3.97 -36.26
N ASN A 30 -1.69 5.15 -36.86
CA ASN A 30 -2.67 6.17 -36.45
C ASN A 30 -3.43 6.80 -37.64
N PHE A 31 -3.54 6.08 -38.76
CA PHE A 31 -4.09 6.63 -40.02
C PHE A 31 -3.40 7.92 -40.48
N ASP A 32 -2.14 8.12 -40.08
CA ASP A 32 -1.35 9.28 -40.49
C ASP A 32 -0.90 9.18 -41.96
N ASN A 33 -1.21 8.04 -42.62
CA ASN A 33 -0.87 7.72 -44.00
C ASN A 33 0.61 7.94 -44.31
N SER A 34 1.46 7.86 -43.29
CA SER A 34 2.88 8.10 -43.43
C SER A 34 3.56 6.86 -43.97
N LYS A 35 4.49 7.08 -44.91
CA LYS A 35 5.45 6.08 -45.35
C LYS A 35 6.73 6.12 -44.52
N ALA A 36 6.73 6.80 -43.37
CA ALA A 36 7.94 7.04 -42.61
C ALA A 36 7.82 6.67 -41.14
N ILE A 37 8.96 6.28 -40.57
CA ILE A 37 9.20 6.17 -39.14
C ILE A 37 10.38 7.05 -38.77
N VAL A 38 10.41 7.47 -37.50
CA VAL A 38 11.59 8.06 -36.87
C VAL A 38 12.14 7.06 -35.88
N ILE A 39 13.43 6.75 -35.99
CA ILE A 39 14.18 5.96 -35.01
C ILE A 39 15.06 6.92 -34.23
N PRO A 40 14.68 7.28 -32.99
CA PRO A 40 15.46 8.18 -32.17
C PRO A 40 16.46 7.40 -31.34
N THR A 41 17.73 7.82 -31.38
CA THR A 41 18.83 7.07 -30.77
C THR A 41 19.88 7.99 -30.19
N GLU A 42 20.66 7.48 -29.24
CA GLU A 42 22.03 7.96 -29.04
C GLU A 42 23.02 6.89 -29.49
N GLY A 43 24.01 7.28 -30.29
CA GLY A 43 24.96 6.38 -30.93
C GLY A 43 24.75 6.31 -32.44
N THR A 44 25.74 5.74 -33.14
CA THR A 44 25.70 5.54 -34.59
C THR A 44 25.35 4.10 -34.91
N TYR A 45 24.70 3.88 -36.05
CA TYR A 45 24.28 2.54 -36.48
C TYR A 45 24.11 2.47 -37.98
N ASN A 46 24.19 1.25 -38.52
CA ASN A 46 23.72 0.93 -39.85
C ASN A 46 22.34 0.28 -39.73
N TYR A 47 21.50 0.44 -40.75
CA TYR A 47 20.23 -0.28 -40.80
C TYR A 47 19.94 -0.85 -42.18
N THR A 48 19.16 -1.94 -42.18
CA THR A 48 18.44 -2.43 -43.35
C THR A 48 16.97 -2.59 -43.00
N TYR A 49 16.10 -2.57 -44.00
CA TYR A 49 14.70 -2.88 -43.82
C TYR A 49 14.17 -3.80 -44.91
N GLN A 50 13.11 -4.53 -44.57
CA GLN A 50 12.35 -5.38 -45.48
C GLN A 50 10.86 -5.31 -45.14
N GLY A 51 10.01 -5.18 -46.17
CA GLY A 51 8.56 -5.22 -46.01
C GLY A 51 8.07 -6.60 -45.58
N ILE A 52 7.17 -6.66 -44.60
CA ILE A 52 6.64 -7.93 -44.07
C ILE A 52 5.65 -8.57 -45.05
N THR A 53 4.74 -7.79 -45.61
CA THR A 53 3.73 -8.28 -46.57
C THR A 53 4.27 -8.34 -48.00
N ASN A 54 5.25 -7.49 -48.32
CA ASN A 54 5.96 -7.52 -49.60
C ASN A 54 7.48 -7.50 -49.35
N PRO A 55 8.12 -8.68 -49.29
CA PRO A 55 9.56 -8.81 -49.04
C PRO A 55 10.47 -8.18 -50.09
N SER A 56 9.95 -7.80 -51.27
CA SER A 56 10.74 -7.08 -52.29
C SER A 56 10.96 -5.61 -51.93
N LEU A 57 10.22 -5.06 -50.97
CA LEU A 57 10.40 -3.70 -50.48
C LEU A 57 11.56 -3.68 -49.48
N THR A 58 12.77 -3.44 -49.98
CA THR A 58 13.99 -3.41 -49.18
C THR A 58 14.72 -2.09 -49.29
N GLY A 59 15.56 -1.79 -48.30
CA GLY A 59 16.49 -0.68 -48.37
C GLY A 59 17.48 -0.72 -47.21
N SER A 60 18.41 0.23 -47.21
CA SER A 60 19.46 0.33 -46.21
C SER A 60 19.90 1.78 -46.03
N GLY A 61 20.56 2.06 -44.92
CA GLY A 61 21.15 3.35 -44.66
C GLY A 61 21.96 3.35 -43.37
N THR A 62 22.29 4.56 -42.92
CA THR A 62 22.98 4.80 -41.66
C THR A 62 22.19 5.79 -40.82
N GLY A 63 22.35 5.70 -39.51
CA GLY A 63 21.78 6.64 -38.55
C GLY A 63 22.84 7.13 -37.57
N THR A 64 22.60 8.30 -37.01
CA THR A 64 23.44 8.93 -35.99
C THR A 64 22.58 9.30 -34.78
N SER A 65 23.22 9.78 -33.71
CA SER A 65 22.50 10.33 -32.55
C SER A 65 21.48 11.38 -32.98
N GLY A 66 20.31 11.36 -32.33
CA GLY A 66 19.15 12.16 -32.68
C GLY A 66 18.09 11.35 -33.46
N ASN A 67 17.28 12.07 -34.24
CA ASN A 67 16.12 11.53 -34.93
C ASN A 67 16.49 11.14 -36.37
N THR A 68 16.63 9.83 -36.65
CA THR A 68 16.80 9.34 -38.03
C THR A 68 15.44 9.02 -38.63
N THR A 69 15.07 9.69 -39.73
CA THR A 69 13.84 9.40 -40.46
C THR A 69 14.10 8.39 -41.57
N ILE A 70 13.37 7.28 -41.58
CA ILE A 70 13.40 6.27 -42.65
C ILE A 70 12.10 6.41 -43.44
N VAL A 71 12.21 6.64 -44.75
CA VAL A 71 11.07 6.69 -45.67
C VAL A 71 11.04 5.41 -46.49
N PHE A 72 9.93 4.68 -46.39
CA PHE A 72 9.70 3.42 -47.07
C PHE A 72 9.02 3.61 -48.44
N PRO A 73 9.14 2.65 -49.37
CA PRO A 73 8.51 2.77 -50.69
C PRO A 73 6.96 2.83 -50.64
N ALA A 74 6.36 2.17 -49.65
CA ALA A 74 4.92 2.07 -49.47
C ALA A 74 4.54 2.20 -47.98
N ILE A 75 3.25 2.39 -47.73
CA ILE A 75 2.70 2.25 -46.38
C ILE A 75 2.67 0.75 -46.05
N GLY A 76 3.07 0.37 -44.85
CA GLY A 76 3.01 -1.03 -44.43
C GLY A 76 3.79 -1.33 -43.16
N GLN A 77 3.99 -2.63 -42.93
CA GLN A 77 4.83 -3.12 -41.86
C GLN A 77 6.20 -3.55 -42.39
N TYR A 78 7.23 -3.24 -41.61
CA TYR A 78 8.61 -3.47 -41.97
C TYR A 78 9.37 -4.09 -40.82
N THR A 79 10.21 -5.08 -41.13
CA THR A 79 11.29 -5.50 -40.25
C THR A 79 12.45 -4.55 -40.48
N VAL A 80 12.95 -3.93 -39.41
CA VAL A 80 14.14 -3.07 -39.44
C VAL A 80 15.24 -3.73 -38.62
N THR A 81 16.35 -4.02 -39.29
CA THR A 81 17.56 -4.60 -38.70
C THR A 81 18.54 -3.47 -38.43
N ILE A 82 18.93 -3.30 -37.17
CA ILE A 82 19.80 -2.22 -36.70
C ILE A 82 21.11 -2.85 -36.21
N THR A 83 22.23 -2.40 -36.78
CA THR A 83 23.58 -2.82 -36.36
C THR A 83 24.29 -1.62 -35.77
N PRO A 84 24.31 -1.45 -34.43
CA PRO A 84 25.06 -0.38 -33.79
C PRO A 84 26.56 -0.41 -34.15
N THR A 85 27.14 0.75 -34.35
CA THR A 85 28.59 0.95 -34.60
C THR A 85 29.30 1.68 -33.46
N SER A 86 28.56 2.07 -32.43
CA SER A 86 29.04 2.65 -31.17
C SER A 86 28.17 2.15 -30.01
N PRO A 87 28.50 2.46 -28.74
CA PRO A 87 27.54 2.32 -27.65
C PRO A 87 26.21 3.00 -28.01
N PHE A 88 25.11 2.29 -27.77
CA PHE A 88 23.81 2.58 -28.37
C PHE A 88 22.69 2.58 -27.32
N LYS A 89 21.71 3.46 -27.51
CA LYS A 89 20.38 3.34 -26.91
C LYS A 89 19.32 3.93 -27.85
N PHE A 90 18.11 3.42 -27.77
CA PHE A 90 16.94 4.15 -28.25
C PHE A 90 16.66 5.33 -27.30
N TYR A 91 15.95 6.36 -27.77
CA TYR A 91 15.60 7.51 -26.92
C TYR A 91 14.29 8.14 -27.41
N PHE A 92 13.14 7.62 -26.97
CA PHE A 92 11.84 8.07 -27.49
C PHE A 92 11.30 9.32 -26.79
N ASN A 93 11.92 9.75 -25.70
CA ASN A 93 11.57 11.02 -25.07
C ASN A 93 11.89 12.19 -26.02
N GLY A 94 10.94 13.12 -26.17
CA GLY A 94 11.01 14.20 -27.14
C GLY A 94 10.55 13.84 -28.56
N VAL A 95 10.18 12.58 -28.84
CA VAL A 95 9.54 12.19 -30.10
C VAL A 95 8.03 12.10 -29.91
N SER A 96 7.26 12.38 -30.98
CA SER A 96 5.80 12.31 -30.89
C SER A 96 5.34 10.91 -30.48
N VAL A 97 4.35 10.84 -29.58
CA VAL A 97 3.75 9.57 -29.13
C VAL A 97 3.20 8.76 -30.32
N ASN A 98 2.74 9.45 -31.37
CA ASN A 98 2.28 8.80 -32.60
C ASN A 98 3.40 8.03 -33.31
N ASN A 99 4.63 8.54 -33.31
CA ASN A 99 5.77 7.81 -33.83
C ASN A 99 6.23 6.69 -32.88
N ALA A 100 6.25 6.91 -31.57
CA ALA A 100 6.60 5.87 -30.60
C ALA A 100 5.69 4.63 -30.73
N LYS A 101 4.39 4.86 -30.96
CA LYS A 101 3.41 3.80 -31.26
C LYS A 101 3.73 2.98 -32.51
N LYS A 102 4.56 3.47 -33.45
CA LYS A 102 4.91 2.76 -34.69
C LYS A 102 5.82 1.56 -34.44
N LEU A 103 6.57 1.55 -33.34
CA LEU A 103 7.36 0.39 -32.93
C LEU A 103 6.41 -0.68 -32.39
N LEU A 104 6.40 -1.84 -33.06
CA LEU A 104 5.50 -2.95 -32.78
C LEU A 104 6.15 -4.05 -31.95
N ASP A 105 7.42 -4.34 -32.19
CA ASP A 105 8.05 -5.55 -31.66
C ASP A 105 9.56 -5.38 -31.57
N ILE A 106 10.15 -5.77 -30.44
CA ILE A 106 11.57 -6.12 -30.35
C ILE A 106 11.68 -7.63 -30.52
N VAL A 107 12.13 -8.04 -31.71
CA VAL A 107 12.21 -9.45 -32.13
C VAL A 107 13.53 -10.07 -31.72
N GLN A 108 14.59 -9.26 -31.65
CA GLN A 108 15.93 -9.71 -31.26
C GLN A 108 16.68 -8.54 -30.64
N TRP A 109 17.36 -8.77 -29.52
CA TRP A 109 18.24 -7.78 -28.90
C TRP A 109 19.63 -7.75 -29.54
N GLY A 110 20.12 -8.91 -29.98
CA GLY A 110 21.46 -9.07 -30.53
C GLY A 110 22.54 -8.87 -29.46
N ASN A 111 23.73 -8.45 -29.89
CA ASN A 111 24.86 -8.20 -28.99
C ASN A 111 25.29 -6.73 -28.97
N ALA A 112 24.31 -5.83 -29.08
CA ALA A 112 24.53 -4.39 -29.00
C ALA A 112 25.26 -4.01 -27.70
N THR A 113 26.27 -3.14 -27.82
CA THR A 113 26.87 -2.48 -26.67
C THR A 113 25.93 -1.38 -26.20
N TRP A 114 25.18 -1.62 -25.13
CA TRP A 114 24.25 -0.64 -24.58
C TRP A 114 24.97 0.50 -23.86
N LYS A 115 24.43 1.71 -23.95
CA LYS A 115 24.88 2.82 -23.10
C LYS A 115 24.57 2.54 -21.63
N PRO A 116 25.39 3.06 -20.67
CA PRO A 116 25.11 2.89 -19.25
C PRO A 116 23.76 3.45 -18.81
N ASP A 117 23.33 4.55 -19.42
CA ASP A 117 22.03 5.13 -19.17
C ASP A 117 21.04 4.73 -20.27
N LEU A 118 20.06 3.87 -19.94
CA LEU A 118 18.97 3.49 -20.83
C LEU A 118 17.70 4.33 -20.62
N SER A 119 17.82 5.49 -19.95
CA SER A 119 16.69 6.36 -19.71
C SER A 119 15.90 6.64 -20.98
N ASP A 120 14.57 6.55 -20.86
CA ASP A 120 13.62 6.84 -21.94
C ASP A 120 13.71 5.95 -23.21
N SER A 121 14.41 4.82 -23.16
CA SER A 121 14.67 4.02 -24.37
C SER A 121 13.45 3.52 -25.12
N PHE A 122 12.33 3.26 -24.45
CA PHE A 122 11.07 2.85 -25.09
C PHE A 122 9.89 3.69 -24.61
N HIS A 123 10.16 4.93 -24.18
CA HIS A 123 9.15 5.85 -23.68
C HIS A 123 7.98 5.99 -24.67
N GLY A 124 6.76 5.72 -24.20
CA GLY A 124 5.53 5.91 -24.96
C GLY A 124 5.29 4.90 -26.08
N CYS A 125 6.09 3.83 -26.18
CA CYS A 125 5.92 2.75 -27.16
C CYS A 125 4.72 1.85 -26.80
N GLN A 126 3.51 2.41 -26.84
CA GLN A 126 2.28 1.78 -26.31
C GLN A 126 1.91 0.47 -27.01
N ASN A 127 2.30 0.29 -28.28
CA ASN A 127 1.97 -0.88 -29.09
C ASN A 127 3.11 -1.91 -29.13
N MET A 128 4.25 -1.62 -28.49
CA MET A 128 5.42 -2.47 -28.53
C MET A 128 5.21 -3.71 -27.65
N VAL A 129 5.42 -4.88 -28.24
CA VAL A 129 5.68 -6.14 -27.55
C VAL A 129 7.19 -6.46 -27.60
N ILE A 130 7.63 -7.45 -26.82
CA ILE A 130 8.99 -7.98 -26.92
C ILE A 130 8.89 -9.48 -27.09
N SER A 131 8.95 -9.93 -28.35
CA SER A 131 8.95 -11.36 -28.69
C SER A 131 10.35 -11.99 -28.64
N ALA A 132 11.39 -11.17 -28.47
CA ALA A 132 12.77 -11.59 -28.33
C ALA A 132 12.95 -12.68 -27.27
N THR A 133 13.61 -13.77 -27.68
CA THR A 133 13.99 -14.89 -26.81
C THR A 133 15.45 -14.85 -26.41
N ASP A 134 16.26 -14.02 -27.08
CA ASP A 134 17.63 -13.74 -26.68
C ASP A 134 17.68 -12.75 -25.50
N THR A 135 18.83 -12.72 -24.81
CA THR A 135 19.03 -11.89 -23.63
C THR A 135 19.85 -10.65 -24.01
N PRO A 136 19.37 -9.42 -23.74
CA PRO A 136 20.17 -8.23 -23.93
C PRO A 136 21.35 -8.20 -22.95
N ASN A 137 22.51 -7.72 -23.40
CA ASN A 137 23.66 -7.53 -22.50
C ASN A 137 23.56 -6.19 -21.75
N PHE A 138 22.90 -6.18 -20.60
CA PHE A 138 22.77 -5.00 -19.72
C PHE A 138 23.86 -4.89 -18.65
N SER A 139 24.97 -5.62 -18.78
CA SER A 139 26.02 -5.65 -17.75
C SER A 139 26.66 -4.28 -17.45
N ASN A 140 26.54 -3.29 -18.34
CA ASN A 140 27.06 -1.93 -18.14
C ASN A 140 25.96 -0.90 -17.81
N VAL A 141 24.69 -1.32 -17.75
CA VAL A 141 23.55 -0.43 -17.55
C VAL A 141 23.42 -0.07 -16.07
N THR A 142 23.38 1.23 -15.80
CA THR A 142 23.25 1.83 -14.48
C THR A 142 21.91 2.52 -14.26
N SER A 143 21.20 2.91 -15.32
CA SER A 143 19.86 3.54 -15.21
C SER A 143 18.87 2.92 -16.19
N MET A 144 17.67 2.63 -15.68
CA MET A 144 16.49 2.23 -16.46
C MET A 144 15.32 3.21 -16.24
N TYR A 145 15.63 4.45 -15.81
CA TYR A 145 14.65 5.51 -15.56
C TYR A 145 13.73 5.72 -16.77
N LEU A 146 12.41 5.68 -16.56
CA LEU A 146 11.39 5.83 -17.63
C LEU A 146 11.51 4.85 -18.81
N MET A 147 12.32 3.79 -18.73
CA MET A 147 12.68 2.97 -19.90
C MET A 147 11.44 2.41 -20.63
N PHE A 148 10.42 1.98 -19.89
CA PHE A 148 9.15 1.46 -20.44
C PHE A 148 7.93 2.30 -20.04
N PHE A 149 8.12 3.60 -19.82
CA PHE A 149 7.03 4.53 -19.53
C PHE A 149 5.91 4.40 -20.57
N ALA A 150 4.68 4.17 -20.11
CA ALA A 150 3.48 3.99 -20.92
C ALA A 150 3.55 2.86 -21.97
N CYS A 151 4.37 1.83 -21.79
CA CYS A 151 4.39 0.64 -22.66
C CYS A 151 3.22 -0.31 -22.38
N LYS A 152 2.02 0.05 -22.83
CA LYS A 152 0.76 -0.66 -22.51
C LYS A 152 0.64 -2.07 -23.12
N SER A 153 1.39 -2.38 -24.16
CA SER A 153 1.40 -3.71 -24.80
C SER A 153 2.57 -4.58 -24.34
N LEU A 154 3.33 -4.15 -23.33
CA LEU A 154 4.45 -4.90 -22.77
C LEU A 154 3.93 -6.08 -21.92
N VAL A 155 3.42 -7.09 -22.61
CA VAL A 155 2.87 -8.32 -22.06
C VAL A 155 3.63 -9.50 -22.65
N ASN A 156 3.88 -10.52 -21.83
CA ASN A 156 4.55 -11.78 -22.16
C ASN A 156 5.93 -11.59 -22.82
N VAL A 157 6.92 -11.18 -22.05
CA VAL A 157 8.32 -11.00 -22.50
C VAL A 157 9.15 -12.24 -22.15
N PRO A 158 9.48 -13.12 -23.13
CA PRO A 158 10.07 -14.43 -22.83
C PRO A 158 11.42 -14.38 -22.10
N SER A 159 12.28 -13.42 -22.46
CA SER A 159 13.63 -13.31 -21.88
C SER A 159 13.74 -12.39 -20.65
N MET A 160 12.63 -11.82 -20.15
CA MET A 160 12.72 -10.78 -19.11
C MET A 160 13.35 -11.27 -17.79
N THR A 161 13.24 -12.56 -17.47
CA THR A 161 13.83 -13.14 -16.26
C THR A 161 15.35 -13.31 -16.34
N THR A 162 15.95 -13.21 -17.53
CA THR A 162 17.40 -13.40 -17.75
C THR A 162 18.18 -12.09 -17.88
N TRP A 163 17.49 -10.94 -17.80
CA TRP A 163 18.14 -9.64 -17.92
C TRP A 163 19.07 -9.37 -16.73
N ASP A 164 20.30 -8.96 -17.02
CA ASP A 164 21.26 -8.55 -15.99
C ASP A 164 20.96 -7.12 -15.52
N THR A 165 20.34 -6.99 -14.35
CA THR A 165 20.06 -5.69 -13.71
C THR A 165 21.06 -5.36 -12.60
N GLY A 166 22.15 -6.13 -12.45
CA GLY A 166 23.02 -6.09 -11.27
C GLY A 166 23.71 -4.74 -11.04
N ASN A 167 23.93 -3.94 -12.09
CA ASN A 167 24.56 -2.63 -11.99
C ASN A 167 23.57 -1.46 -11.99
N VAL A 168 22.27 -1.72 -12.09
CA VAL A 168 21.24 -0.68 -12.13
C VAL A 168 21.08 -0.06 -10.75
N THR A 169 21.20 1.27 -10.70
CA THR A 169 20.97 2.07 -9.48
C THR A 169 19.64 2.80 -9.50
N ASP A 170 19.08 3.07 -10.69
CA ASP A 170 17.82 3.79 -10.85
C ASP A 170 16.81 3.00 -11.69
N MET A 171 15.68 2.63 -11.06
CA MET A 171 14.54 1.98 -11.71
C MET A 171 13.27 2.86 -11.66
N SER A 172 13.43 4.14 -11.33
CA SER A 172 12.29 5.01 -11.16
C SER A 172 11.48 5.20 -12.44
N TYR A 173 10.16 5.27 -12.28
CA TYR A 173 9.18 5.39 -13.36
C TYR A 173 9.26 4.32 -14.47
N MET A 174 10.04 3.25 -14.31
CA MET A 174 10.36 2.30 -15.38
C MET A 174 9.11 1.72 -16.06
N PHE A 175 8.06 1.39 -15.31
CA PHE A 175 6.78 0.85 -15.80
C PHE A 175 5.59 1.78 -15.52
N TYR A 176 5.84 3.07 -15.32
CA TYR A 176 4.79 4.06 -15.11
C TYR A 176 3.75 3.98 -16.25
N ASN A 177 2.47 3.87 -15.92
CA ASN A 177 1.34 3.78 -16.85
C ASN A 177 1.44 2.64 -17.88
N ALA A 178 2.26 1.62 -17.61
CA ALA A 178 2.25 0.35 -18.34
C ALA A 178 1.11 -0.52 -17.79
N SER A 179 -0.15 -0.09 -18.02
CA SER A 179 -1.33 -0.60 -17.31
C SER A 179 -1.54 -2.12 -17.38
N ASN A 180 -1.13 -2.76 -18.48
CA ASN A 180 -1.23 -4.22 -18.65
C ASN A 180 0.01 -4.99 -18.20
N PHE A 181 1.07 -4.31 -17.74
CA PHE A 181 2.31 -4.95 -17.34
C PHE A 181 2.09 -5.82 -16.10
N ASN A 182 2.47 -7.09 -16.20
CA ASN A 182 2.38 -8.07 -15.12
C ASN A 182 3.41 -9.20 -15.32
N GLN A 183 4.63 -8.84 -15.75
CA GLN A 183 5.66 -9.81 -16.13
C GLN A 183 6.51 -10.26 -14.96
N ASN A 184 6.91 -11.53 -14.96
CA ASN A 184 7.77 -12.07 -13.91
C ASN A 184 9.14 -11.40 -13.91
N ILE A 185 9.41 -10.63 -12.86
CA ILE A 185 10.66 -9.91 -12.59
C ILE A 185 11.26 -10.30 -11.23
N ALA A 186 10.84 -11.44 -10.68
CA ALA A 186 11.29 -11.91 -9.37
C ALA A 186 12.80 -12.18 -9.29
N SER A 187 13.42 -12.51 -10.44
CA SER A 187 14.84 -12.84 -10.57
C SER A 187 15.76 -11.64 -10.72
N TRP A 188 15.22 -10.43 -10.88
CA TRP A 188 16.03 -9.23 -11.06
C TRP A 188 16.87 -8.96 -9.82
N ASN A 189 18.14 -8.63 -10.05
CA ASN A 189 19.02 -8.19 -8.98
C ASN A 189 18.81 -6.69 -8.73
N THR A 190 18.28 -6.34 -7.56
CA THR A 190 18.00 -4.96 -7.16
C THR A 190 18.99 -4.45 -6.10
N SER A 191 20.07 -5.17 -5.80
CA SER A 191 20.95 -4.86 -4.67
C SER A 191 21.62 -3.48 -4.75
N ASN A 192 21.79 -2.94 -5.95
CA ASN A 192 22.39 -1.62 -6.17
C ASN A 192 21.36 -0.51 -6.38
N VAL A 193 20.06 -0.84 -6.45
CA VAL A 193 19.00 0.15 -6.69
C VAL A 193 18.83 1.05 -5.48
N THR A 194 18.87 2.35 -5.70
CA THR A 194 18.67 3.39 -4.68
C THR A 194 17.35 4.13 -4.87
N ASN A 195 16.81 4.16 -6.09
CA ASN A 195 15.55 4.84 -6.41
C ASN A 195 14.56 3.90 -7.11
N MET A 196 13.37 3.74 -6.52
CA MET A 196 12.24 2.98 -7.08
C MET A 196 10.98 3.83 -7.22
N ASN A 197 11.10 5.16 -7.15
CA ASN A 197 9.93 6.04 -7.11
C ASN A 197 9.08 5.90 -8.38
N SER A 198 7.77 5.83 -8.19
CA SER A 198 6.76 5.67 -9.25
C SER A 198 6.96 4.48 -10.21
N MET A 199 7.77 3.46 -9.86
CA MET A 199 8.13 2.37 -10.79
C MET A 199 6.91 1.67 -11.40
N PHE A 200 5.85 1.43 -10.62
CA PHE A 200 4.60 0.80 -11.05
C PHE A 200 3.38 1.73 -10.94
N TYR A 201 3.60 3.05 -10.91
CA TYR A 201 2.49 4.00 -10.85
C TYR A 201 1.57 3.83 -12.06
N TYR A 202 0.26 3.62 -11.85
CA TYR A 202 -0.72 3.28 -12.90
C TYR A 202 -0.48 1.94 -13.65
N ALA A 203 0.37 1.05 -13.15
CA ALA A 203 0.46 -0.33 -13.66
C ALA A 203 -0.68 -1.18 -13.07
N THR A 204 -1.92 -0.90 -13.49
CA THR A 204 -3.17 -1.39 -12.86
C THR A 204 -3.25 -2.91 -12.69
N ASN A 205 -2.64 -3.68 -13.60
CA ASN A 205 -2.67 -5.15 -13.58
C ASN A 205 -1.46 -5.80 -12.88
N PHE A 206 -0.48 -5.01 -12.41
CA PHE A 206 0.74 -5.54 -11.84
C PHE A 206 0.47 -6.23 -10.49
N ASN A 207 0.83 -7.51 -10.37
CA ASN A 207 0.68 -8.30 -9.14
C ASN A 207 1.70 -9.45 -9.07
N GLN A 208 2.94 -9.21 -9.48
CA GLN A 208 3.98 -10.23 -9.48
C GLN A 208 4.67 -10.36 -8.11
N ASN A 209 5.28 -11.53 -7.88
CA ASN A 209 6.05 -11.78 -6.67
C ASN A 209 7.42 -11.08 -6.75
N ILE A 210 7.55 -9.99 -6.02
CA ILE A 210 8.78 -9.20 -5.88
C ILE A 210 9.33 -9.21 -4.44
N GLY A 211 8.87 -10.14 -3.61
CA GLY A 211 9.30 -10.23 -2.21
C GLY A 211 10.77 -10.61 -2.03
N SER A 212 11.41 -11.18 -3.05
CA SER A 212 12.82 -11.56 -3.09
C SER A 212 13.77 -10.40 -3.38
N TRP A 213 13.26 -9.23 -3.76
CA TRP A 213 14.10 -8.08 -4.08
C TRP A 213 14.88 -7.59 -2.87
N ASN A 214 16.14 -7.21 -3.10
CA ASN A 214 16.96 -6.53 -2.12
C ASN A 214 16.70 -5.02 -2.21
N THR A 215 16.03 -4.47 -1.21
CA THR A 215 15.70 -3.03 -1.13
C THR A 215 16.59 -2.26 -0.16
N GLY A 216 17.65 -2.88 0.36
CA GLY A 216 18.46 -2.33 1.45
C GLY A 216 19.13 -0.99 1.12
N ASN A 217 19.34 -0.66 -0.15
CA ASN A 217 19.93 0.59 -0.60
C ASN A 217 18.89 1.63 -1.06
N VAL A 218 17.60 1.28 -1.10
CA VAL A 218 16.54 2.16 -1.59
C VAL A 218 16.24 3.27 -0.59
N THR A 219 16.23 4.51 -1.06
CA THR A 219 15.93 5.70 -0.24
C THR A 219 14.59 6.33 -0.59
N ASP A 220 14.08 6.14 -1.81
CA ASP A 220 12.79 6.67 -2.27
C ASP A 220 11.90 5.55 -2.84
N MET A 221 10.75 5.33 -2.18
CA MET A 221 9.68 4.43 -2.61
C MET A 221 8.36 5.17 -2.88
N SER A 222 8.41 6.51 -2.97
CA SER A 222 7.22 7.33 -3.18
C SER A 222 6.50 6.92 -4.47
N LYS A 223 5.17 6.85 -4.39
CA LYS A 223 4.25 6.49 -5.49
C LYS A 223 4.51 5.13 -6.16
N MET A 224 5.36 4.26 -5.60
CA MET A 224 5.82 3.04 -6.28
C MET A 224 4.67 2.17 -6.79
N PHE A 225 3.59 2.03 -6.02
CA PHE A 225 2.38 1.26 -6.36
C PHE A 225 1.12 2.12 -6.42
N GLN A 226 1.25 3.44 -6.59
CA GLN A 226 0.07 4.30 -6.71
C GLN A 226 -0.79 3.84 -7.91
N HIS A 227 -2.11 3.73 -7.74
CA HIS A 227 -3.04 3.17 -8.74
C HIS A 227 -2.66 1.78 -9.31
N ALA A 228 -1.75 1.02 -8.69
CA ALA A 228 -1.51 -0.38 -9.04
C ALA A 228 -2.63 -1.24 -8.44
N GLN A 229 -3.85 -1.08 -8.97
CA GLN A 229 -5.10 -1.54 -8.35
C GLN A 229 -5.12 -3.03 -7.99
N SER A 230 -4.46 -3.88 -8.80
CA SER A 230 -4.39 -5.33 -8.59
C SER A 230 -3.26 -5.76 -7.65
N PHE A 231 -2.36 -4.87 -7.26
CA PHE A 231 -1.16 -5.23 -6.52
C PHE A 231 -1.50 -5.71 -5.11
N ASN A 232 -1.12 -6.95 -4.81
CA ASN A 232 -1.23 -7.58 -3.51
C ASN A 232 -0.04 -8.53 -3.27
N GLY A 233 1.16 -8.15 -3.75
CA GLY A 233 2.38 -8.94 -3.62
C GLY A 233 2.93 -8.94 -2.19
N ASN A 234 3.49 -10.06 -1.73
CA ASN A 234 4.11 -10.13 -0.40
C ASN A 234 5.48 -9.42 -0.40
N ILE A 235 5.52 -8.24 0.23
CA ILE A 235 6.70 -7.39 0.36
C ILE A 235 7.09 -7.15 1.83
N GLY A 236 6.55 -7.96 2.76
CA GLY A 236 6.84 -7.83 4.19
C GLY A 236 8.30 -8.11 4.56
N THR A 237 9.07 -8.75 3.66
CA THR A 237 10.49 -9.09 3.82
C THR A 237 11.46 -7.99 3.36
N TRP A 238 10.96 -6.92 2.75
CA TRP A 238 11.81 -5.83 2.28
C TRP A 238 12.51 -5.12 3.43
N ASN A 239 13.77 -4.75 3.19
CA ASN A 239 14.51 -3.89 4.10
C ASN A 239 14.23 -2.42 3.74
N THR A 240 13.53 -1.70 4.61
CA THR A 240 13.17 -0.29 4.43
C THR A 240 14.01 0.66 5.27
N SER A 241 15.10 0.19 5.91
CA SER A 241 15.85 0.98 6.90
C SER A 241 16.44 2.27 6.34
N ASN A 242 16.67 2.35 5.04
CA ASN A 242 17.23 3.53 4.37
C ASN A 242 16.17 4.40 3.67
N VAL A 243 14.90 3.99 3.69
CA VAL A 243 13.82 4.71 3.01
C VAL A 243 13.48 6.00 3.77
N ILE A 244 13.44 7.11 3.04
CA ILE A 244 13.16 8.45 3.54
C ILE A 244 11.75 8.90 3.16
N ASP A 245 11.28 8.54 1.97
CA ASP A 245 9.96 8.93 1.44
C ASP A 245 9.11 7.70 1.05
N MET A 246 7.93 7.60 1.67
CA MET A 246 6.89 6.60 1.37
C MET A 246 5.57 7.25 0.94
N SER A 247 5.59 8.54 0.59
CA SER A 247 4.38 9.26 0.19
C SER A 247 3.71 8.59 -1.02
N TYR A 248 2.39 8.50 -0.97
CA TYR A 248 1.54 7.89 -2.00
C TYR A 248 1.86 6.43 -2.36
N MET A 249 2.72 5.72 -1.60
CA MET A 249 3.27 4.43 -2.02
C MET A 249 2.19 3.42 -2.44
N PHE A 250 1.05 3.39 -1.75
CA PHE A 250 -0.11 2.54 -2.03
C PHE A 250 -1.40 3.33 -2.28
N ALA A 251 -1.31 4.62 -2.60
CA ALA A 251 -2.50 5.42 -2.90
C ALA A 251 -3.28 4.77 -4.06
N ASP A 252 -4.57 4.48 -3.84
CA ASP A 252 -5.47 3.79 -4.76
C ASP A 252 -4.99 2.39 -5.23
N ALA A 253 -4.11 1.73 -4.46
CA ALA A 253 -3.80 0.31 -4.61
C ALA A 253 -4.93 -0.53 -3.96
N ILE A 254 -6.08 -0.57 -4.65
CA ILE A 254 -7.37 -1.08 -4.14
C ILE A 254 -7.25 -2.42 -3.40
N ALA A 255 -6.57 -3.41 -4.00
CA ALA A 255 -6.47 -4.78 -3.49
C ALA A 255 -5.33 -5.02 -2.48
N PHE A 256 -4.51 -4.01 -2.17
CA PHE A 256 -3.33 -4.23 -1.34
C PHE A 256 -3.71 -4.50 0.12
N ASN A 257 -3.37 -5.68 0.63
CA ASN A 257 -3.64 -6.07 2.03
C ASN A 257 -2.57 -7.03 2.58
N LYS A 258 -1.30 -6.83 2.21
CA LYS A 258 -0.18 -7.63 2.73
C LYS A 258 0.45 -7.02 3.97
N TYR A 259 0.86 -7.89 4.89
CA TYR A 259 1.46 -7.50 6.15
C TYR A 259 2.83 -6.86 5.94
N ILE A 260 2.95 -5.62 6.41
CA ILE A 260 4.16 -4.77 6.34
C ILE A 260 4.54 -4.18 7.71
N GLY A 261 3.99 -4.74 8.79
CA GLY A 261 4.24 -4.26 10.15
C GLY A 261 5.70 -4.44 10.63
N ASN A 262 6.50 -5.24 9.93
CA ASN A 262 7.92 -5.47 10.23
C ASN A 262 8.87 -4.48 9.56
N TRP A 263 8.36 -3.57 8.74
CA TRP A 263 9.19 -2.56 8.09
C TRP A 263 9.86 -1.63 9.10
N ASN A 264 11.12 -1.29 8.84
CA ASN A 264 11.83 -0.27 9.60
C ASN A 264 11.51 1.10 8.99
N THR A 265 10.66 1.87 9.65
CA THR A 265 10.26 3.22 9.21
C THR A 265 11.04 4.34 9.91
N GLY A 266 12.10 4.01 10.66
CA GLY A 266 12.80 4.96 11.52
C GLY A 266 13.43 6.14 10.81
N ASN A 267 13.76 6.02 9.51
CA ASN A 267 14.31 7.10 8.69
C ASN A 267 13.26 7.81 7.82
N VAL A 268 12.00 7.35 7.83
CA VAL A 268 10.94 7.91 7.00
C VAL A 268 10.54 9.28 7.54
N THR A 269 10.48 10.26 6.64
CA THR A 269 10.10 11.64 6.95
C THR A 269 8.74 12.03 6.37
N SER A 270 8.27 11.32 5.33
CA SER A 270 7.00 11.57 4.65
C SER A 270 6.21 10.29 4.42
N MET A 271 4.96 10.29 4.88
CA MET A 271 3.95 9.23 4.66
C MET A 271 2.64 9.82 4.12
N ASN A 272 2.69 11.01 3.51
CA ASN A 272 1.51 11.67 2.92
C ASN A 272 0.80 10.72 1.97
N GLU A 273 -0.52 10.59 2.13
CA GLU A 273 -1.39 9.82 1.24
C GLU A 273 -0.96 8.35 1.02
N MET A 274 -0.12 7.77 1.88
CA MET A 274 0.47 6.45 1.66
C MET A 274 -0.58 5.35 1.40
N PHE A 275 -1.75 5.42 2.04
CA PHE A 275 -2.88 4.49 1.89
C PHE A 275 -4.17 5.18 1.44
N TYR A 276 -4.07 6.36 0.82
CA TYR A 276 -5.22 7.09 0.28
C TYR A 276 -6.04 6.17 -0.64
N GLY A 277 -7.36 6.13 -0.49
CA GLY A 277 -8.25 5.38 -1.39
C GLY A 277 -8.07 3.85 -1.42
N THR A 278 -7.26 3.28 -0.51
CA THR A 278 -7.15 1.82 -0.39
C THR A 278 -8.47 1.23 0.10
N GLN A 279 -8.90 0.12 -0.50
CA GLN A 279 -10.17 -0.51 -0.10
C GLN A 279 -9.93 -1.64 0.90
N ASP A 280 -8.94 -2.48 0.67
CA ASP A 280 -8.74 -3.71 1.45
C ASP A 280 -7.73 -3.60 2.60
N PHE A 281 -6.85 -2.59 2.60
CA PHE A 281 -5.73 -2.52 3.54
C PHE A 281 -6.20 -2.40 5.00
N ASN A 282 -5.88 -3.41 5.81
CA ASN A 282 -6.19 -3.42 7.25
C ASN A 282 -5.14 -4.20 8.07
N GLN A 283 -3.87 -4.15 7.67
CA GLN A 283 -2.79 -4.88 8.33
C GLN A 283 -2.17 -4.09 9.48
N ASN A 284 -1.77 -4.79 10.54
CA ASN A 284 -1.21 -4.14 11.73
C ASN A 284 0.13 -3.45 11.42
N ILE A 285 0.15 -2.13 11.62
CA ILE A 285 1.29 -1.22 11.47
C ILE A 285 1.56 -0.41 12.74
N GLY A 286 0.97 -0.80 13.87
CA GLY A 286 1.09 -0.09 15.15
C GLY A 286 2.52 -0.05 15.72
N ASN A 287 3.39 -0.94 15.25
CA ASN A 287 4.79 -1.05 15.68
C ASN A 287 5.76 -0.17 14.87
N TRP A 288 5.28 0.56 13.86
CA TRP A 288 6.13 1.46 13.09
C TRP A 288 6.71 2.57 13.95
N ASN A 289 7.99 2.88 13.73
CA ASN A 289 8.63 4.05 14.32
C ASN A 289 8.34 5.27 13.47
N THR A 290 7.48 6.17 13.95
CA THR A 290 7.09 7.40 13.25
C THR A 290 7.80 8.65 13.78
N SER A 291 8.83 8.51 14.64
CA SER A 291 9.44 9.64 15.34
C SER A 291 10.06 10.69 14.41
N ASN A 292 10.49 10.30 13.20
CA ASN A 292 11.08 11.21 12.21
C ASN A 292 10.08 11.70 11.16
N VAL A 293 8.83 11.22 11.19
CA VAL A 293 7.82 11.60 10.22
C VAL A 293 7.34 13.02 10.51
N THR A 294 7.31 13.84 9.46
CA THR A 294 6.85 15.22 9.50
C THR A 294 5.51 15.41 8.79
N SER A 295 5.15 14.52 7.85
CA SER A 295 3.95 14.66 7.04
C SER A 295 3.16 13.35 6.91
N MET A 296 1.89 13.37 7.32
CA MET A 296 0.93 12.26 7.26
C MET A 296 -0.45 12.73 6.73
N GLY A 297 -0.46 13.83 5.97
CA GLY A 297 -1.68 14.39 5.40
C GLY A 297 -2.38 13.35 4.53
N ALA A 298 -3.69 13.20 4.72
CA ALA A 298 -4.55 12.30 3.96
C ALA A 298 -4.07 10.83 3.90
N MET A 299 -3.21 10.38 4.82
CA MET A 299 -2.59 9.04 4.78
C MET A 299 -3.61 7.90 4.66
N PHE A 300 -4.76 8.02 5.33
CA PHE A 300 -5.87 7.05 5.28
C PHE A 300 -7.18 7.70 4.79
N GLN A 301 -7.09 8.82 4.05
CA GLN A 301 -8.28 9.41 3.45
C GLN A 301 -8.90 8.41 2.46
N TYR A 302 -10.21 8.19 2.54
CA TYR A 302 -10.93 7.15 1.77
C TYR A 302 -10.43 5.70 1.98
N ALA A 303 -9.64 5.41 3.03
CA ALA A 303 -9.23 4.05 3.34
C ALA A 303 -10.40 3.26 3.95
N LEU A 304 -11.07 2.43 3.15
CA LEU A 304 -12.39 1.90 3.50
C LEU A 304 -12.35 0.87 4.64
N SER A 305 -11.30 0.04 4.72
CA SER A 305 -11.20 -1.07 5.69
C SER A 305 -10.26 -0.80 6.86
N PHE A 306 -9.47 0.26 6.83
CA PHE A 306 -8.40 0.45 7.81
C PHE A 306 -8.93 0.76 9.22
N ASN A 307 -8.60 -0.08 10.21
CA ASN A 307 -8.99 0.09 11.60
C ASN A 307 -7.96 -0.49 12.60
N GLN A 308 -6.67 -0.42 12.28
CA GLN A 308 -5.63 -0.96 13.15
C GLN A 308 -5.18 0.04 14.22
N ASN A 309 -4.81 -0.45 15.40
CA ASN A 309 -4.37 0.39 16.50
C ASN A 309 -3.03 1.06 16.19
N ILE A 310 -3.07 2.38 16.04
CA ILE A 310 -1.93 3.28 15.80
C ILE A 310 -1.79 4.34 16.90
N GLY A 311 -2.45 4.13 18.05
CA GLY A 311 -2.41 5.07 19.17
C GLY A 311 -1.01 5.24 19.77
N ASN A 312 -0.10 4.29 19.56
CA ASN A 312 1.27 4.32 20.07
C ASN A 312 2.27 5.04 19.15
N TRP A 313 1.84 5.54 17.98
CA TRP A 313 2.72 6.29 17.09
C TRP A 313 3.21 7.59 17.74
N ASN A 314 4.48 7.91 17.50
CA ASN A 314 5.05 9.20 17.88
C ASN A 314 4.74 10.23 16.79
N THR A 315 3.87 11.19 17.08
CA THR A 315 3.45 12.25 16.16
C THR A 315 4.06 13.62 16.47
N SER A 316 5.03 13.70 17.40
CA SER A 316 5.53 14.99 17.91
C SER A 316 6.18 15.88 16.83
N ASN A 317 6.68 15.27 15.76
CA ASN A 317 7.30 15.96 14.62
C ASN A 317 6.34 16.19 13.44
N VAL A 318 5.12 15.65 13.50
CA VAL A 318 4.16 15.73 12.38
C VAL A 318 3.52 17.11 12.33
N ILE A 319 3.76 17.83 11.23
CA ILE A 319 3.19 19.17 10.95
C ILE A 319 1.90 19.11 10.14
N SER A 320 1.58 17.98 9.49
CA SER A 320 0.36 17.82 8.70
C SER A 320 -0.33 16.50 8.99
N LEU A 321 -1.53 16.57 9.55
CA LEU A 321 -2.51 15.49 9.74
C LEU A 321 -3.83 15.81 9.00
N THR A 322 -3.82 16.81 8.11
CA THR A 322 -5.01 17.26 7.38
C THR A 322 -5.67 16.09 6.67
N GLY A 323 -6.96 15.87 6.94
CA GLY A 323 -7.76 14.83 6.32
C GLY A 323 -7.28 13.39 6.56
N MET A 324 -6.45 13.13 7.57
CA MET A 324 -5.81 11.81 7.74
C MET A 324 -6.80 10.63 7.72
N PHE A 325 -8.00 10.78 8.28
CA PHE A 325 -9.08 9.78 8.24
C PHE A 325 -10.36 10.31 7.59
N TYR A 326 -10.23 11.30 6.70
CA TYR A 326 -11.38 11.85 5.99
C TYR A 326 -12.06 10.75 5.17
N GLN A 327 -13.36 10.55 5.38
CA GLN A 327 -14.15 9.50 4.72
C GLN A 327 -13.52 8.09 4.86
N ALA A 328 -12.97 7.79 6.04
CA ALA A 328 -12.48 6.45 6.41
C ALA A 328 -13.53 5.71 7.29
N PRO A 329 -14.54 5.07 6.69
CA PRO A 329 -15.73 4.59 7.39
C PRO A 329 -15.50 3.41 8.34
N SER A 330 -14.30 2.81 8.36
CA SER A 330 -13.97 1.75 9.33
C SER A 330 -13.10 2.24 10.50
N PHE A 331 -12.51 3.44 10.38
CA PHE A 331 -11.52 3.88 11.36
C PHE A 331 -12.18 4.24 12.69
N ASN A 332 -11.83 3.50 13.74
CA ASN A 332 -12.38 3.65 15.08
C ASN A 332 -11.36 3.27 16.16
N GLN A 333 -10.28 4.04 16.27
CA GLN A 333 -9.20 3.79 17.24
C GLN A 333 -8.95 5.00 18.15
N ASN A 334 -8.49 4.73 19.37
CA ASN A 334 -8.11 5.77 20.32
C ASN A 334 -6.76 6.40 19.96
N LEU A 335 -6.73 7.74 19.78
CA LEU A 335 -5.54 8.51 19.42
C LEU A 335 -5.07 9.45 20.55
N GLY A 336 -5.56 9.27 21.78
CA GLY A 336 -5.26 10.17 22.89
C GLY A 336 -3.79 10.22 23.31
N ASN A 337 -2.99 9.23 22.93
CA ASN A 337 -1.55 9.18 23.22
C ASN A 337 -0.71 9.98 22.22
N TRP A 338 -1.29 10.48 21.12
CA TRP A 338 -0.57 11.28 20.14
C TRP A 338 -0.12 12.61 20.74
N VAL A 339 1.14 12.96 20.49
CA VAL A 339 1.72 14.25 20.86
C VAL A 339 1.64 15.17 19.65
N LEU A 340 0.95 16.29 19.79
CA LEU A 340 0.67 17.19 18.67
C LEU A 340 1.75 18.26 18.54
N ASN A 341 2.41 18.32 17.38
CA ASN A 341 3.38 19.37 17.08
C ASN A 341 2.71 20.77 17.14
N PRO A 342 3.39 21.82 17.65
CA PRO A 342 2.85 23.17 17.66
C PRO A 342 2.43 23.72 16.29
N ALA A 343 3.06 23.27 15.20
CA ALA A 343 2.73 23.66 13.83
C ALA A 343 1.68 22.73 13.17
N VAL A 344 1.17 21.71 13.87
CA VAL A 344 0.30 20.70 13.25
C VAL A 344 -0.99 21.31 12.67
N ASN A 345 -1.35 20.87 11.46
CA ASN A 345 -2.65 21.09 10.84
C ASN A 345 -3.54 19.85 11.04
N LEU A 346 -4.74 20.03 11.63
CA LEU A 346 -5.71 18.98 11.95
C LEU A 346 -6.97 19.05 11.07
N GLY A 347 -6.98 19.90 10.03
CA GLY A 347 -8.18 20.20 9.26
C GLY A 347 -8.88 18.94 8.74
N SER A 348 -10.14 18.75 9.10
CA SER A 348 -11.00 17.64 8.69
C SER A 348 -10.45 16.24 9.01
N ILE A 349 -9.63 16.10 10.06
CA ILE A 349 -8.95 14.84 10.41
C ILE A 349 -9.91 13.65 10.58
N PHE A 350 -11.12 13.87 11.11
CA PHE A 350 -12.11 12.80 11.40
C PHE A 350 -13.40 12.87 10.59
N SER A 351 -13.54 13.84 9.68
CA SER A 351 -14.81 14.05 8.96
C SER A 351 -15.17 12.82 8.12
N GLY A 352 -16.34 12.20 8.39
CA GLY A 352 -16.77 10.97 7.71
C GLY A 352 -16.06 9.69 8.17
N SER A 353 -15.32 9.73 9.28
CA SER A 353 -14.80 8.51 9.93
C SER A 353 -15.84 7.86 10.86
N ALA A 354 -15.66 6.57 11.17
CA ALA A 354 -16.50 5.85 12.13
C ALA A 354 -15.96 5.90 13.57
N LEU A 355 -15.22 6.95 13.91
CA LEU A 355 -14.68 7.13 15.26
C LEU A 355 -15.85 7.22 16.24
N ASN A 356 -16.03 6.14 17.01
CA ASN A 356 -17.17 6.01 17.90
C ASN A 356 -17.00 6.88 19.14
N CYS A 357 -18.06 6.91 19.94
CA CYS A 357 -18.12 7.83 21.05
C CYS A 357 -17.06 7.57 22.14
N GLU A 358 -16.70 6.31 22.37
CA GLU A 358 -15.68 5.90 23.35
C GLU A 358 -14.28 6.32 22.90
N ASN A 359 -13.92 6.02 21.66
CA ASN A 359 -12.57 6.32 21.15
C ASN A 359 -12.39 7.82 20.90
N TYR A 360 -13.43 8.53 20.45
CA TYR A 360 -13.38 9.99 20.36
C TYR A 360 -13.23 10.63 21.75
N SER A 361 -13.99 10.14 22.74
CA SER A 361 -13.87 10.61 24.14
C SER A 361 -12.46 10.42 24.71
N LYS A 362 -11.85 9.25 24.49
CA LYS A 362 -10.46 8.98 24.92
C LYS A 362 -9.44 9.85 24.18
N THR A 363 -9.67 10.12 22.90
CA THR A 363 -8.83 10.99 22.08
C THR A 363 -8.85 12.42 22.62
N LEU A 364 -10.04 12.99 22.82
CA LEU A 364 -10.21 14.32 23.41
C LEU A 364 -9.55 14.43 24.79
N LYS A 365 -9.73 13.42 25.65
CA LYS A 365 -9.09 13.36 26.97
C LYS A 365 -7.58 13.38 26.88
N GLY A 366 -7.00 12.54 26.04
CA GLY A 366 -5.55 12.47 25.88
C GLY A 366 -4.95 13.78 25.38
N TRP A 367 -5.58 14.38 24.35
CA TRP A 367 -5.15 15.67 23.84
C TRP A 367 -5.33 16.82 24.85
N ALA A 368 -6.44 16.88 25.59
CA ALA A 368 -6.64 17.94 26.58
C ALA A 368 -5.70 17.85 27.78
N THR A 369 -5.31 16.63 28.19
CA THR A 369 -4.45 16.41 29.37
C THR A 369 -2.96 16.50 29.07
N ASN A 370 -2.55 16.42 27.81
CA ASN A 370 -1.16 16.58 27.43
C ASN A 370 -0.75 18.07 27.53
N PRO A 371 0.25 18.43 28.37
CA PRO A 371 0.68 19.82 28.54
C PRO A 371 1.23 20.46 27.26
N ALA A 372 1.79 19.65 26.36
CA ALA A 372 2.35 20.10 25.08
C ALA A 372 1.29 20.37 24.01
N THR A 373 0.01 20.05 24.26
CA THR A 373 -1.06 20.28 23.29
C THR A 373 -1.17 21.76 22.92
N PRO A 374 -1.07 22.09 21.62
CA PRO A 374 -0.98 23.46 21.16
C PRO A 374 -2.32 24.18 21.21
N ASN A 375 -2.28 25.52 21.20
CA ASN A 375 -3.46 26.37 21.12
C ASN A 375 -3.89 26.58 19.65
N GLY A 376 -5.13 27.05 19.44
CA GLY A 376 -5.59 27.61 18.17
C GLY A 376 -5.73 26.60 17.04
N LYS A 377 -6.01 25.32 17.34
CA LYS A 377 -6.12 24.29 16.30
C LYS A 377 -7.53 24.19 15.76
N ASN A 378 -7.62 23.94 14.45
CA ASN A 378 -8.88 23.74 13.76
C ASN A 378 -8.97 22.28 13.29
N MET A 379 -9.93 21.53 13.84
CA MET A 379 -10.23 20.17 13.42
C MET A 379 -11.28 20.11 12.29
N GLY A 380 -11.96 21.22 12.01
CA GLY A 380 -13.08 21.25 11.09
C GLY A 380 -14.30 20.49 11.63
N ASP A 381 -15.09 19.95 10.71
CA ASP A 381 -16.28 19.16 11.03
C ASP A 381 -15.94 17.77 11.54
N VAL A 382 -16.53 17.39 12.67
CA VAL A 382 -16.36 16.10 13.33
C VAL A 382 -17.74 15.48 13.52
N THR A 383 -18.00 14.36 12.85
CA THR A 383 -19.30 13.67 12.91
C THR A 383 -19.48 12.76 14.13
N SER A 384 -18.44 12.62 14.95
CA SER A 384 -18.42 11.75 16.13
C SER A 384 -19.13 12.39 17.32
N SER A 385 -19.78 11.58 18.14
CA SER A 385 -20.32 12.01 19.44
C SER A 385 -19.29 11.82 20.55
N TYR A 386 -19.31 12.62 21.62
CA TYR A 386 -18.47 12.43 22.82
C TYR A 386 -19.32 12.26 24.09
N GLY A 387 -18.81 11.48 25.05
CA GLY A 387 -19.53 11.13 26.28
C GLY A 387 -19.36 12.12 27.43
N ALA A 388 -20.11 11.87 28.52
CA ALA A 388 -20.08 12.66 29.76
C ALA A 388 -18.66 12.87 30.31
N GLU A 389 -17.83 11.83 30.32
CA GLU A 389 -16.46 11.88 30.82
C GLU A 389 -15.54 12.79 29.97
N ALA A 390 -15.86 12.96 28.68
CA ALA A 390 -15.09 13.78 27.75
C ALA A 390 -15.48 15.26 27.76
N LEU A 391 -16.62 15.62 28.34
CA LEU A 391 -17.17 16.98 28.30
C LEU A 391 -16.17 18.01 28.85
N GLN A 392 -15.54 17.73 29.99
CA GLN A 392 -14.53 18.62 30.58
C GLN A 392 -13.30 18.79 29.68
N TYR A 393 -12.87 17.73 28.99
CA TYR A 393 -11.67 17.73 28.16
C TYR A 393 -11.91 18.45 26.83
N ARG A 394 -13.09 18.24 26.23
CA ARG A 394 -13.52 19.03 25.08
C ARG A 394 -13.60 20.52 25.44
N ASN A 395 -14.15 20.86 26.60
CA ASN A 395 -14.22 22.26 27.05
C ASN A 395 -12.83 22.88 27.24
N ILE A 396 -11.83 22.12 27.72
CA ILE A 396 -10.43 22.60 27.78
C ILE A 396 -9.91 22.91 26.37
N LEU A 397 -10.10 22.00 25.41
CA LEU A 397 -9.64 22.21 24.03
C LEU A 397 -10.30 23.44 23.39
N VAL A 398 -11.63 23.56 23.48
CA VAL A 398 -12.38 24.63 22.84
C VAL A 398 -12.21 25.97 23.58
N ASN A 399 -12.46 26.00 24.88
CA ASN A 399 -12.58 27.26 25.63
C ASN A 399 -11.25 27.77 26.20
N THR A 400 -10.30 26.87 26.51
CA THR A 400 -9.01 27.25 27.10
C THR A 400 -7.89 27.26 26.06
N LYS A 401 -7.88 26.27 25.16
CA LYS A 401 -6.88 26.15 24.09
C LYS A 401 -7.33 26.83 22.79
N ASN A 402 -8.53 27.40 22.72
CA ASN A 402 -9.09 28.06 21.53
C ASN A 402 -9.14 27.16 20.29
N TRP A 403 -9.51 25.89 20.46
CA TRP A 403 -9.70 24.99 19.33
C TRP A 403 -11.06 25.20 18.66
N THR A 404 -11.08 25.03 17.34
CA THR A 404 -12.31 24.93 16.55
C THR A 404 -12.61 23.46 16.30
N ILE A 405 -13.67 22.97 16.94
CA ILE A 405 -14.26 21.64 16.71
C ILE A 405 -15.72 21.89 16.33
N SER A 406 -16.04 21.65 15.07
CA SER A 406 -17.39 21.86 14.54
C SER A 406 -18.16 20.54 14.56
N THR A 407 -19.48 20.64 14.73
CA THR A 407 -20.47 19.57 14.52
C THR A 407 -20.41 18.31 15.39
N ASP A 408 -19.41 18.13 16.26
CA ASP A 408 -19.42 17.01 17.21
C ASP A 408 -20.56 17.14 18.22
N THR A 409 -21.15 16.02 18.61
CA THR A 409 -22.37 16.00 19.43
C THR A 409 -22.10 15.44 20.82
N TYR A 410 -22.64 16.08 21.85
CA TYR A 410 -22.65 15.52 23.20
C TYR A 410 -23.67 14.38 23.30
N ASP A 411 -23.22 13.20 23.72
CA ASP A 411 -24.08 12.07 24.03
C ASP A 411 -23.89 11.65 25.51
N PRO A 412 -24.82 12.01 26.41
CA PRO A 412 -24.73 11.64 27.82
C PRO A 412 -24.90 10.13 28.07
N SER A 413 -25.42 9.38 27.10
CA SER A 413 -25.54 7.92 27.15
C SER A 413 -24.28 7.21 26.67
N CYS A 414 -23.40 7.92 25.94
CA CYS A 414 -22.10 7.41 25.57
C CYS A 414 -21.26 7.12 26.81
N MET A 415 -20.72 5.90 26.89
CA MET A 415 -19.96 5.41 28.04
C MET A 415 -20.74 5.48 29.36
N ALA A 416 -22.07 5.65 29.31
CA ALA A 416 -22.90 5.37 30.47
C ALA A 416 -22.67 3.89 30.77
N SER A 417 -21.85 3.60 31.79
CA SER A 417 -21.65 2.24 32.21
C SER A 417 -23.05 1.67 32.43
N LEU A 418 -23.39 0.55 31.80
CA LEU A 418 -24.25 -0.40 32.48
C LEU A 418 -23.53 -0.65 33.79
N ALA A 419 -23.97 0.05 34.84
CA ALA A 419 -23.22 0.16 36.06
C ALA A 419 -22.90 -1.25 36.55
N THR A 420 -21.62 -1.62 36.49
CA THR A 420 -21.09 -2.77 37.22
C THR A 420 -20.79 -2.40 38.68
N GLY A 421 -21.16 -1.18 39.09
CA GLY A 421 -21.47 -0.85 40.47
C GLY A 421 -22.97 -0.92 40.66
N ASP A 422 -23.41 -1.59 41.74
CA ASP A 422 -24.79 -1.51 42.21
C ASP A 422 -25.29 -0.07 42.08
N ILE A 423 -26.47 0.09 41.47
CA ILE A 423 -27.26 1.31 41.60
C ILE A 423 -27.32 1.59 43.11
N THR A 424 -26.57 2.61 43.55
CA THR A 424 -26.44 3.05 44.94
C THR A 424 -27.71 3.76 45.40
N ALA A 425 -28.86 3.14 45.15
CA ALA A 425 -30.17 3.51 45.66
C ALA A 425 -30.99 2.30 46.17
N THR A 426 -30.54 1.04 46.05
CA THR A 426 -31.20 -0.11 46.72
C THR A 426 -30.21 -1.11 47.31
N LYS A 427 -29.51 -0.70 48.38
CA LYS A 427 -28.75 -1.64 49.21
C LYS A 427 -29.67 -2.75 49.75
N ASN A 428 -29.34 -4.01 49.42
CA ASN A 428 -29.71 -5.25 50.13
C ASN A 428 -31.17 -5.76 50.05
N LEU A 429 -31.78 -5.82 48.86
CA LEU A 429 -33.09 -6.50 48.72
C LEU A 429 -32.99 -8.02 48.56
N VAL A 430 -31.92 -8.57 47.99
CA VAL A 430 -31.72 -10.01 47.81
C VAL A 430 -30.26 -10.37 48.13
N LYS A 431 -30.07 -11.45 48.89
CA LYS A 431 -28.78 -12.07 49.22
C LYS A 431 -28.80 -13.51 48.74
N LEU A 432 -27.75 -13.92 48.03
CA LEU A 432 -27.53 -15.29 47.61
C LEU A 432 -26.42 -15.92 48.44
N TYR A 433 -26.68 -17.10 49.02
CA TYR A 433 -25.65 -17.85 49.75
C TYR A 433 -25.87 -19.37 49.65
N PRO A 434 -24.80 -20.17 49.62
CA PRO A 434 -23.42 -19.76 49.38
C PRO A 434 -23.24 -19.26 47.93
N ASN A 435 -22.36 -18.28 47.72
CA ASN A 435 -21.95 -17.84 46.39
C ASN A 435 -20.49 -17.35 46.47
N PRO A 436 -19.50 -18.08 45.92
CA PRO A 436 -19.65 -19.26 45.04
C PRO A 436 -20.30 -20.49 45.71
N THR A 437 -20.91 -21.36 44.90
CA THR A 437 -21.51 -22.64 45.33
C THR A 437 -20.98 -23.83 44.53
N THR A 438 -21.18 -25.04 45.04
CA THR A 438 -20.93 -26.30 44.31
C THR A 438 -22.21 -26.98 43.84
N GLU A 439 -23.34 -26.80 44.56
CA GLU A 439 -24.55 -27.59 44.32
C GLU A 439 -25.84 -26.80 44.37
N LYS A 440 -25.95 -25.79 45.25
CA LYS A 440 -27.20 -25.05 45.45
C LYS A 440 -26.97 -23.64 45.99
N ILE A 441 -27.94 -22.77 45.76
CA ILE A 441 -27.99 -21.42 46.32
C ILE A 441 -29.32 -21.20 47.03
N SER A 442 -29.29 -20.46 48.13
CA SER A 442 -30.47 -19.98 48.83
C SER A 442 -30.62 -18.47 48.60
N ILE A 443 -31.85 -18.04 48.30
CA ILE A 443 -32.24 -16.65 48.12
C ILE A 443 -32.87 -16.16 49.41
N ASN A 444 -32.27 -15.16 50.04
CA ASN A 444 -32.89 -14.42 51.13
C ASN A 444 -33.24 -13.02 50.63
N SER A 445 -34.51 -12.64 50.70
CA SER A 445 -34.98 -11.34 50.22
C SER A 445 -35.70 -10.53 51.29
N ALA A 446 -35.44 -9.22 51.31
CA ALA A 446 -36.18 -8.24 52.09
C ALA A 446 -37.55 -7.89 51.49
N LYS A 447 -37.85 -8.34 50.26
CA LYS A 447 -39.14 -8.16 49.58
C LYS A 447 -39.76 -9.52 49.25
N LYS A 448 -41.09 -9.55 49.18
CA LYS A 448 -41.82 -10.74 48.74
C LYS A 448 -41.58 -10.97 47.25
N ILE A 449 -40.95 -12.11 46.93
CA ILE A 449 -40.61 -12.50 45.57
C ILE A 449 -41.88 -13.03 44.87
N LYS A 450 -42.23 -12.44 43.75
CA LYS A 450 -43.31 -12.87 42.84
C LYS A 450 -42.87 -14.03 41.95
N SER A 451 -41.65 -13.97 41.40
CA SER A 451 -41.11 -15.05 40.57
C SER A 451 -39.59 -15.01 40.49
N ILE A 452 -38.98 -16.17 40.19
CA ILE A 452 -37.53 -16.33 40.06
C ILE A 452 -37.21 -16.92 38.68
N ILE A 453 -36.14 -16.43 38.04
CA ILE A 453 -35.61 -16.96 36.80
C ILE A 453 -34.12 -17.26 36.98
N LEU A 454 -33.69 -18.45 36.54
CA LEU A 454 -32.28 -18.83 36.43
C LEU A 454 -31.86 -18.79 34.96
N LEU A 455 -30.74 -18.12 34.67
CA LEU A 455 -30.19 -17.91 33.33
C LEU A 455 -28.75 -18.43 33.25
N ASN A 456 -28.31 -18.85 32.06
CA ASN A 456 -26.88 -19.06 31.77
C ASN A 456 -26.18 -17.76 31.34
N SER A 457 -24.87 -17.84 31.06
CA SER A 457 -24.05 -16.71 30.59
C SER A 457 -24.44 -16.16 29.21
N ALA A 458 -25.28 -16.86 28.45
CA ALA A 458 -25.83 -16.43 27.16
C ALA A 458 -27.26 -15.89 27.27
N ASN A 459 -27.73 -15.56 28.50
CA ASN A 459 -29.08 -15.07 28.80
C ASN A 459 -30.23 -16.04 28.42
N GLN A 460 -29.95 -17.33 28.29
CA GLN A 460 -31.00 -18.33 28.07
C GLN A 460 -31.60 -18.77 29.40
N ILE A 461 -32.94 -18.88 29.46
CA ILE A 461 -33.67 -19.34 30.65
C ILE A 461 -33.42 -20.83 30.85
N LEU A 462 -32.78 -21.17 31.97
CA LEU A 462 -32.52 -22.55 32.37
C LEU A 462 -33.65 -23.11 33.24
N ALA A 463 -34.20 -22.28 34.13
CA ALA A 463 -35.28 -22.68 35.04
C ALA A 463 -36.09 -21.49 35.54
N LYS A 464 -37.30 -21.76 36.03
CA LYS A 464 -38.16 -20.82 36.79
C LYS A 464 -38.48 -21.39 38.17
N PRO A 465 -37.54 -21.31 39.14
CA PRO A 465 -37.69 -21.89 40.45
C PRO A 465 -38.94 -21.37 41.18
N GLN A 466 -39.67 -22.28 41.83
CA GLN A 466 -40.84 -21.95 42.65
C GLN A 466 -40.49 -21.77 44.13
N GLN A 467 -39.24 -22.10 44.51
CA GLN A 467 -38.72 -22.01 45.86
C GLN A 467 -37.46 -21.13 45.87
N THR A 468 -37.14 -20.59 47.05
CA THR A 468 -35.96 -19.75 47.25
C THR A 468 -34.67 -20.55 47.36
N GLU A 469 -34.73 -21.88 47.41
CA GLU A 469 -33.56 -22.74 47.23
C GLU A 469 -33.50 -23.25 45.79
N ILE A 470 -32.38 -23.01 45.11
CA ILE A 470 -32.17 -23.40 43.71
C ILE A 470 -31.04 -24.41 43.67
N SER A 471 -31.34 -25.64 43.24
CA SER A 471 -30.32 -26.63 42.90
C SER A 471 -29.68 -26.30 41.55
N LEU A 472 -28.36 -26.26 41.56
CA LEU A 472 -27.49 -26.13 40.39
C LEU A 472 -26.75 -27.42 40.06
N SER A 473 -26.96 -28.52 40.80
CA SER A 473 -26.21 -29.78 40.69
C SER A 473 -26.15 -30.31 39.25
N LYS A 474 -27.22 -30.13 38.48
CA LYS A 474 -27.33 -30.61 37.08
C LYS A 474 -26.67 -29.73 36.02
N TYR A 475 -26.18 -28.54 36.35
CA TYR A 475 -25.55 -27.62 35.39
C TYR A 475 -24.02 -27.67 35.53
N PRO A 476 -23.22 -27.45 34.47
CA PRO A 476 -21.76 -27.47 34.56
C PRO A 476 -21.21 -26.32 35.45
N SER A 477 -19.96 -26.42 35.88
CA SER A 477 -19.26 -25.29 36.52
C SER A 477 -19.27 -24.07 35.59
N GLY A 478 -19.50 -22.88 36.13
CA GLY A 478 -19.67 -21.69 35.31
C GLY A 478 -20.42 -20.55 36.00
N VAL A 479 -20.71 -19.52 35.21
CA VAL A 479 -21.43 -18.32 35.64
C VAL A 479 -22.90 -18.43 35.28
N TYR A 480 -23.75 -18.19 36.26
CA TYR A 480 -25.21 -18.17 36.14
C TYR A 480 -25.75 -16.83 36.65
N PHE A 481 -26.99 -16.52 36.29
CA PHE A 481 -27.69 -15.35 36.80
C PHE A 481 -29.05 -15.74 37.37
N VAL A 482 -29.39 -15.19 38.54
CA VAL A 482 -30.69 -15.37 39.18
C VAL A 482 -31.39 -14.02 39.20
N THR A 483 -32.53 -13.93 38.53
CA THR A 483 -33.39 -12.74 38.54
C THR A 483 -34.61 -13.01 39.41
N CYS A 484 -34.81 -12.18 40.44
CA CYS A 484 -35.99 -12.16 41.29
C CYS A 484 -36.90 -10.99 40.89
N TYR A 485 -38.15 -11.26 40.55
CA TYR A 485 -39.19 -10.24 40.36
C TYR A 485 -40.04 -10.15 41.63
N PHE A 486 -40.36 -8.95 42.07
CA PHE A 486 -41.14 -8.70 43.30
C PHE A 486 -42.60 -8.33 42.98
N GLU A 487 -43.47 -8.38 43.99
CA GLU A 487 -44.90 -8.06 43.84
C GLU A 487 -45.15 -6.59 43.47
N ASP A 488 -44.24 -5.68 43.82
CA ASP A 488 -44.32 -4.24 43.50
C ASP A 488 -43.89 -3.90 42.05
N GLY A 489 -43.61 -4.92 41.23
CA GLY A 489 -43.19 -4.76 39.84
C GLY A 489 -41.69 -4.51 39.64
N THR A 490 -40.91 -4.36 40.72
CA THR A 490 -39.45 -4.24 40.63
C THR A 490 -38.78 -5.61 40.47
N PHE A 491 -37.52 -5.64 40.03
CA PHE A 491 -36.74 -6.88 39.93
C PHE A 491 -35.26 -6.67 40.30
N ASN A 492 -34.56 -7.76 40.63
CA ASN A 492 -33.13 -7.74 40.95
C ASN A 492 -32.43 -8.99 40.42
N THR A 493 -31.27 -8.81 39.78
CA THR A 493 -30.49 -9.89 39.15
C THR A 493 -29.14 -10.03 39.83
N HIS A 494 -28.78 -11.26 40.21
CA HIS A 494 -27.52 -11.57 40.85
C HIS A 494 -26.71 -12.60 40.08
N LYS A 495 -25.41 -12.36 39.99
CA LYS A 495 -24.43 -13.31 39.47
C LYS A 495 -24.20 -14.45 40.48
N VAL A 496 -24.17 -15.68 40.00
CA VAL A 496 -23.84 -16.88 40.77
C VAL A 496 -22.66 -17.59 40.13
N ILE A 497 -21.69 -17.99 40.94
CA ILE A 497 -20.53 -18.77 40.49
C ILE A 497 -20.71 -20.20 40.99
N LYS A 498 -20.89 -21.16 40.06
CA LYS A 498 -20.81 -22.58 40.37
C LYS A 498 -19.37 -23.05 40.14
N LYS A 499 -18.71 -23.49 41.20
CA LYS A 499 -17.38 -24.10 41.14
C LYS A 499 -17.44 -25.50 40.56
#